data_AF-A0A0E0S8W1-F1
#
_entry.id   AF-A0A0E0S8W1-F1
#
_cell.length_a   1.000
_cell.length_b   1.000
_cell.length_c   1.000
_cell.angle_alpha   90.00
_cell.angle_beta   90.00
_cell.angle_gamma   90.00
#
_symmetry.space_group_name_H-M   'P 1'
#
loop_
_entity.id
_entity.type
_entity.pdbx_description
1 polymer ?
#
loop_
_entity_poly.entity_id
_entity_poly.type
_entity_poly.pdbx_seq_one_letter_code
_entity_poly.pdbx_strand_id
1 'polypeptide(L)'
;MSSRPERPLSTGSNPTSKRQQARQIAATHDEVALKIAKELLQARPPPEQIDLDIMPGLGISHELSQDNEAEAMQLFVESAEWESIDAFDEFAAASQDFKILWKTSVRVLHMPPNCMLAPQNLLQYGTSTSISDKVVFGSDFSKLLTSLIIHPVWGHKFGMFRLALQFAVKCRIGHRGVWPEKEHHARGYQAIETLRHMLYQSRDGPETISDMLAKAIGETEIAQDFPVFLLTIADYVKKEDGHDLESYTQCHGLFAFPVLIEDLRAIERALNNYPWVEKSWMTTTARIWAAFKSELGNDKVEFPEPGQLKEYLSRNVEYVFRVMFSRKKQKKDQGGPDARLSQSLPGEQERNAMDDRISRLERGHAELASRFDQERLRNAELLKRVEALESESLSTTRSSNNSQLRTENELLNGQLERVREERDTAKDQLREEARIRLENLTQARDQLSKAHDEIDSLESAKGNSQVELESLRNTNVELTKELSDVKQGCNNAQKNLIEATQGWSETLKDLSEARQKIASLERGQSRI
;
A
#
# COMPACT_ATOMS: atom_id res chain seq x y z
N MET A 1 6.72 75.27 -12.28
CA MET A 1 7.65 74.20 -11.87
C MET A 1 6.98 73.40 -10.77
N SER A 2 6.51 72.20 -11.07
CA SER A 2 5.84 71.31 -10.10
C SER A 2 6.45 69.92 -10.24
N SER A 3 7.13 69.50 -9.17
CA SER A 3 7.89 68.27 -9.06
C SER A 3 6.95 67.10 -8.83
N ARG A 4 7.01 66.08 -9.68
CA ARG A 4 6.27 64.82 -9.54
C ARG A 4 7.22 63.77 -8.94
N PRO A 5 6.84 63.05 -7.87
CA PRO A 5 7.70 62.06 -7.24
C PRO A 5 7.74 60.76 -8.05
N GLU A 6 8.93 60.24 -8.27
CA GLU A 6 9.18 58.92 -8.87
C GLU A 6 8.68 57.81 -7.94
N ARG A 7 7.91 56.86 -8.50
CA ARG A 7 7.53 55.62 -7.82
C ARG A 7 8.71 54.65 -7.79
N PRO A 8 8.87 53.85 -6.72
CA PRO A 8 9.93 52.86 -6.65
C PRO A 8 9.70 51.74 -7.67
N LEU A 9 10.78 51.38 -8.38
CA LEU A 9 10.87 50.23 -9.26
C LEU A 9 10.57 48.95 -8.46
N SER A 10 9.40 48.38 -8.72
CA SER A 10 9.05 47.01 -8.35
C SER A 10 10.06 46.05 -8.96
N THR A 11 10.82 45.35 -8.11
CA THR A 11 11.65 44.20 -8.47
C THR A 11 10.73 43.02 -8.81
N GLY A 12 10.11 43.10 -10.00
CA GLY A 12 9.34 41.99 -10.56
C GLY A 12 10.28 40.82 -10.86
N SER A 13 10.20 39.77 -10.03
CA SER A 13 10.76 38.46 -10.37
C SER A 13 10.23 38.04 -11.74
N ASN A 14 11.12 37.84 -12.70
CA ASN A 14 10.81 37.61 -14.11
C ASN A 14 9.81 36.43 -14.27
N PRO A 15 8.58 36.63 -14.75
CA PRO A 15 7.53 35.60 -14.79
C PRO A 15 7.89 34.40 -15.68
N THR A 16 8.81 34.59 -16.62
CA THR A 16 9.35 33.55 -17.52
C THR A 16 10.19 32.51 -16.77
N SER A 17 10.92 32.92 -15.73
CA SER A 17 11.78 32.03 -14.92
C SER A 17 10.95 31.09 -14.04
N LYS A 18 9.93 31.62 -13.34
CA LYS A 18 9.00 30.79 -12.56
C LYS A 18 8.24 29.77 -13.42
N ARG A 19 7.88 30.14 -14.65
CA ARG A 19 7.18 29.25 -15.59
C ARG A 19 8.09 28.15 -16.15
N GLN A 20 9.37 28.44 -16.40
CA GLN A 20 10.36 27.43 -16.77
C GLN A 20 10.67 26.49 -15.61
N GLN A 21 10.82 27.02 -14.40
CA GLN A 21 11.05 26.22 -13.19
C GLN A 21 9.87 25.30 -12.89
N ALA A 22 8.62 25.79 -12.99
CA ALA A 22 7.42 24.97 -12.83
C ALA A 22 7.33 23.87 -13.91
N ARG A 23 7.75 24.14 -15.15
CA ARG A 23 7.80 23.15 -16.23
C ARG A 23 8.87 22.08 -15.99
N GLN A 24 10.04 22.45 -15.49
CA GLN A 24 11.09 21.50 -15.13
C GLN A 24 10.66 20.62 -13.96
N ILE A 25 10.06 21.20 -12.91
CA ILE A 25 9.48 20.46 -11.79
C ILE A 25 8.39 19.49 -12.29
N ALA A 26 7.48 19.96 -13.13
CA ALA A 26 6.48 19.11 -13.75
C ALA A 26 7.13 17.94 -14.52
N ALA A 27 8.09 18.20 -15.40
CA ALA A 27 8.80 17.15 -16.13
C ALA A 27 9.45 16.11 -15.20
N THR A 28 10.13 16.55 -14.12
CA THR A 28 10.75 15.63 -13.16
C THR A 28 9.75 14.73 -12.43
N HIS A 29 8.58 15.27 -12.07
CA HIS A 29 7.54 14.48 -11.42
C HIS A 29 6.84 13.51 -12.40
N ASP A 30 6.78 13.82 -13.70
CA ASP A 30 6.27 12.90 -14.71
C ASP A 30 7.25 11.74 -14.93
N GLU A 31 8.56 12.01 -14.91
CA GLU A 31 9.59 10.95 -14.95
C GLU A 31 9.48 10.00 -13.75
N VAL A 32 9.28 10.54 -12.54
CA VAL A 32 9.08 9.72 -11.33
C VAL A 32 7.81 8.88 -11.44
N ALA A 33 6.69 9.45 -11.89
CA ALA A 33 5.44 8.72 -12.09
C ALA A 33 5.58 7.60 -13.13
N LEU A 34 6.29 7.86 -14.24
CA LEU A 34 6.61 6.85 -15.26
C LEU A 34 7.49 5.74 -14.72
N LYS A 35 8.50 6.06 -13.90
CA LYS A 35 9.34 5.07 -13.24
C LYS A 35 8.52 4.15 -12.33
N ILE A 36 7.66 4.71 -11.47
CA ILE A 36 6.77 3.94 -10.59
C ILE A 36 5.83 3.04 -11.41
N ALA A 37 5.22 3.59 -12.46
CA ALA A 37 4.34 2.82 -13.35
C ALA A 37 5.05 1.64 -14.01
N LYS A 38 6.29 1.85 -14.50
CA LYS A 38 7.12 0.79 -15.09
C LYS A 38 7.47 -0.28 -14.07
N GLU A 39 7.95 0.11 -12.89
CA GLU A 39 8.31 -0.82 -11.82
C GLU A 39 7.09 -1.64 -11.38
N LEU A 40 5.93 -1.01 -11.24
CA LEU A 40 4.68 -1.68 -10.93
C LEU A 40 4.29 -2.71 -12.00
N LEU A 41 4.31 -2.34 -13.28
CA LEU A 41 3.95 -3.23 -14.39
C LEU A 41 4.98 -4.35 -14.65
N GLN A 42 6.21 -4.19 -14.16
CA GLN A 42 7.22 -5.24 -14.17
C GLN A 42 7.05 -6.20 -12.98
N ALA A 43 6.85 -5.65 -11.77
CA ALA A 43 6.66 -6.42 -10.55
C ALA A 43 5.33 -7.20 -10.55
N ARG A 44 4.34 -6.67 -11.27
CA ARG A 44 3.08 -7.34 -11.55
C ARG A 44 3.02 -7.50 -13.06
N PRO A 45 3.22 -8.69 -13.65
CA PRO A 45 2.84 -9.04 -15.03
C PRO A 45 1.37 -9.51 -15.11
N PRO A 46 0.71 -9.49 -16.29
CA PRO A 46 -0.69 -9.91 -16.40
C PRO A 46 -0.86 -11.29 -15.79
N PRO A 47 -1.93 -11.54 -15.01
CA PRO A 47 -2.05 -12.76 -14.23
C PRO A 47 -2.06 -13.98 -15.16
N GLU A 48 -1.21 -14.95 -14.86
CA GLU A 48 -1.20 -16.25 -15.52
C GLU A 48 -2.19 -17.20 -14.83
N GLN A 49 -2.45 -18.38 -15.42
CA GLN A 49 -3.40 -19.35 -14.87
C GLN A 49 -3.09 -19.70 -13.40
N ILE A 50 -1.81 -19.87 -13.07
CA ILE A 50 -1.38 -20.17 -11.70
C ILE A 50 -1.71 -19.03 -10.71
N ASP A 51 -1.71 -17.78 -11.17
CA ASP A 51 -2.13 -16.64 -10.36
C ASP A 51 -3.65 -16.68 -10.17
N LEU A 52 -4.41 -16.99 -11.22
CA LEU A 52 -5.87 -17.10 -11.15
C LEU A 52 -6.29 -18.22 -10.18
N ASP A 53 -5.57 -19.35 -10.16
CA ASP A 53 -5.83 -20.52 -9.32
C ASP A 53 -5.75 -20.20 -7.82
N ILE A 54 -4.96 -19.19 -7.43
CA ILE A 54 -4.81 -18.74 -6.04
C ILE A 54 -5.59 -17.46 -5.73
N MET A 55 -6.39 -16.95 -6.67
CA MET A 55 -7.21 -15.76 -6.45
C MET A 55 -8.58 -16.11 -5.85
N PRO A 56 -9.06 -15.35 -4.84
CA PRO A 56 -10.41 -15.50 -4.29
C PRO A 56 -11.47 -15.34 -5.38
N GLY A 57 -12.36 -16.33 -5.52
CA GLY A 57 -13.47 -16.28 -6.47
C GLY A 57 -13.12 -16.56 -7.93
N LEU A 58 -11.84 -16.83 -8.24
CA LEU A 58 -11.39 -17.30 -9.56
C LEU A 58 -10.92 -18.75 -9.48
N GLY A 59 -9.93 -19.02 -8.63
CA GLY A 59 -9.36 -20.34 -8.41
C GLY A 59 -9.58 -20.89 -7.01
N ILE A 60 -9.56 -20.03 -6.00
CA ILE A 60 -9.93 -20.42 -4.64
C ILE A 60 -11.45 -20.44 -4.56
N SER A 61 -12.02 -21.64 -4.52
CA SER A 61 -13.40 -21.85 -4.05
C SER A 61 -13.41 -22.07 -2.54
N HIS A 62 -14.43 -21.56 -1.87
CA HIS A 62 -14.66 -21.89 -0.47
C HIS A 62 -15.53 -23.15 -0.42
N GLU A 63 -14.90 -24.32 -0.24
CA GLU A 63 -15.59 -25.61 -0.28
C GLU A 63 -16.59 -25.74 0.88
N LEU A 64 -17.84 -26.03 0.51
CA LEU A 64 -18.96 -26.30 1.40
C LEU A 64 -19.41 -27.75 1.25
N SER A 65 -20.02 -28.32 2.30
CA SER A 65 -20.77 -29.57 2.14
C SER A 65 -21.92 -29.37 1.16
N GLN A 66 -22.37 -30.42 0.47
CA GLN A 66 -23.42 -30.31 -0.56
C GLN A 66 -24.67 -29.57 -0.08
N ASP A 67 -25.17 -29.87 1.13
CA ASP A 67 -26.34 -29.19 1.70
C ASP A 67 -26.08 -27.70 1.96
N ASN A 68 -24.88 -27.34 2.44
CA ASN A 68 -24.50 -25.95 2.70
C ASN A 68 -24.28 -25.17 1.40
N GLU A 69 -23.75 -25.83 0.36
CA GLU A 69 -23.57 -25.23 -0.96
C GLU A 69 -24.93 -24.88 -1.57
N ALA A 70 -25.91 -25.80 -1.48
CA ALA A 70 -27.26 -25.53 -1.95
C ALA A 70 -27.91 -24.34 -1.23
N GLU A 71 -27.79 -24.27 0.10
CA GLU A 71 -28.29 -23.13 0.87
C GLU A 71 -27.55 -21.81 0.56
N ALA A 72 -26.23 -21.86 0.41
CA ALA A 72 -25.43 -20.67 0.06
C ALA A 72 -25.76 -20.14 -1.34
N MET A 73 -25.95 -21.04 -2.32
CA MET A 73 -26.34 -20.67 -3.68
C MET A 73 -27.80 -20.20 -3.76
N GLN A 74 -28.69 -20.75 -2.94
CA GLN A 74 -30.05 -20.23 -2.83
C GLN A 74 -30.04 -18.77 -2.34
N LEU A 75 -29.26 -18.46 -1.30
CA LEU A 75 -29.10 -17.07 -0.82
C LEU A 75 -28.55 -16.13 -1.91
N PHE A 76 -27.65 -16.62 -2.76
CA PHE A 76 -27.10 -15.85 -3.87
C PHE A 76 -28.15 -15.59 -4.95
N VAL A 77 -28.88 -16.61 -5.40
CA VAL A 77 -29.90 -16.47 -6.45
C VAL A 77 -31.06 -15.58 -6.01
N GLU A 78 -31.39 -15.57 -4.72
CA GLU A 78 -32.44 -14.72 -4.13
C GLU A 78 -31.95 -13.28 -3.82
N SER A 79 -30.69 -12.95 -4.12
CA SER A 79 -30.07 -11.69 -3.73
C SER A 79 -30.20 -10.59 -4.80
N ALA A 80 -30.18 -9.33 -4.35
CA ALA A 80 -30.15 -8.18 -5.26
C ALA A 80 -28.85 -8.12 -6.10
N GLU A 81 -27.76 -8.71 -5.61
CA GLU A 81 -26.51 -8.86 -6.35
C GLU A 81 -26.67 -9.75 -7.59
N TRP A 82 -27.45 -10.85 -7.49
CA TRP A 82 -27.75 -11.71 -8.63
C TRP A 82 -28.51 -10.95 -9.71
N GLU A 83 -29.56 -10.20 -9.34
CA GLU A 83 -30.30 -9.34 -10.28
C GLU A 83 -29.38 -8.32 -10.96
N SER A 84 -28.44 -7.74 -10.21
CA SER A 84 -27.44 -6.81 -10.74
C SER A 84 -26.44 -7.49 -11.71
N ILE A 85 -26.13 -8.78 -11.53
CA ILE A 85 -25.27 -9.55 -12.43
C ILE A 85 -26.03 -9.98 -13.68
N ASP A 86 -27.29 -10.39 -13.56
CA ASP A 86 -28.09 -10.81 -14.70
C ASP A 86 -28.25 -9.64 -15.70
N ALA A 87 -28.56 -8.46 -15.18
CA ALA A 87 -28.63 -7.19 -15.92
C ALA A 87 -27.26 -6.63 -16.34
N PHE A 88 -26.14 -7.33 -16.08
CA PHE A 88 -24.79 -6.82 -16.33
C PHE A 88 -24.58 -6.37 -17.76
N ASP A 89 -25.11 -7.06 -18.78
CA ASP A 89 -24.86 -6.69 -20.18
C ASP A 89 -25.49 -5.32 -20.54
N GLU A 90 -26.61 -4.96 -19.90
CA GLU A 90 -27.24 -3.65 -20.03
C GLU A 90 -26.40 -2.55 -19.36
N PHE A 91 -25.78 -2.86 -18.21
CA PHE A 91 -24.91 -1.94 -17.47
C PHE A 91 -23.46 -1.90 -17.97
N ALA A 92 -22.96 -2.97 -18.58
CA ALA A 92 -21.58 -3.14 -19.01
C ALA A 92 -21.27 -2.31 -20.26
N ALA A 93 -22.27 -2.00 -21.07
CA ALA A 93 -22.17 -0.96 -22.10
C ALA A 93 -21.92 0.43 -21.47
N ALA A 94 -22.37 0.66 -20.24
CA ALA A 94 -22.32 1.96 -19.56
C ALA A 94 -21.14 2.17 -18.59
N SER A 95 -20.49 1.12 -18.07
CA SER A 95 -19.45 1.27 -17.03
C SER A 95 -18.05 0.85 -17.47
N GLN A 96 -17.46 1.58 -18.42
CA GLN A 96 -16.06 1.41 -18.82
C GLN A 96 -15.10 1.57 -17.63
N ASP A 97 -15.42 2.44 -16.69
CA ASP A 97 -14.58 2.69 -15.52
C ASP A 97 -14.56 1.52 -14.53
N PHE A 98 -15.68 0.82 -14.36
CA PHE A 98 -15.71 -0.39 -13.55
C PHE A 98 -14.89 -1.52 -14.19
N LYS A 99 -14.95 -1.65 -15.53
CA LYS A 99 -14.10 -2.61 -16.26
C LYS A 99 -12.62 -2.32 -16.01
N ILE A 100 -12.23 -1.05 -16.09
CA ILE A 100 -10.86 -0.62 -15.81
C ILE A 100 -10.47 -0.91 -14.35
N LEU A 101 -11.35 -0.62 -13.39
CA LEU A 101 -11.13 -0.95 -11.99
C LEU A 101 -10.91 -2.44 -11.80
N TRP A 102 -11.76 -3.28 -12.39
CA TRP A 102 -11.68 -4.73 -12.23
C TRP A 102 -10.35 -5.27 -12.75
N LYS A 103 -9.97 -4.90 -13.98
CA LYS A 103 -8.67 -5.26 -14.57
C LYS A 103 -7.51 -4.80 -13.69
N THR A 104 -7.52 -3.53 -13.28
CA THR A 104 -6.44 -2.94 -12.47
C THR A 104 -6.33 -3.59 -11.08
N SER A 105 -7.45 -3.90 -10.44
CA SER A 105 -7.46 -4.52 -9.10
C SER A 105 -6.89 -5.93 -9.14
N VAL A 106 -7.28 -6.72 -10.14
CA VAL A 106 -6.72 -8.06 -10.36
C VAL A 106 -5.24 -7.97 -10.71
N ARG A 107 -4.86 -7.05 -11.60
CA ARG A 107 -3.47 -6.80 -12.02
C ARG A 107 -2.54 -6.45 -10.85
N VAL A 108 -2.96 -5.52 -10.01
CA VAL A 108 -2.07 -4.89 -9.01
C VAL A 108 -2.14 -5.61 -7.67
N LEU A 109 -3.33 -6.03 -7.25
CA LEU A 109 -3.59 -6.59 -5.92
C LEU A 109 -3.94 -8.08 -5.95
N HIS A 110 -4.08 -8.70 -7.12
CA HIS A 110 -4.55 -10.09 -7.27
C HIS A 110 -5.88 -10.29 -6.53
N MET A 111 -6.76 -9.28 -6.57
CA MET A 111 -8.03 -9.30 -5.88
C MET A 111 -9.08 -8.53 -6.69
N PRO A 112 -10.18 -9.20 -7.10
CA PRO A 112 -11.30 -8.53 -7.74
C PRO A 112 -11.93 -7.48 -6.80
N PRO A 113 -12.45 -6.36 -7.33
CA PRO A 113 -12.98 -5.25 -6.51
C PRO A 113 -14.17 -5.69 -5.63
N ASN A 114 -14.97 -6.65 -6.09
CA ASN A 114 -16.07 -7.23 -5.32
C ASN A 114 -15.59 -8.08 -4.16
N CYS A 115 -14.49 -8.82 -4.31
CA CYS A 115 -13.87 -9.53 -3.19
C CYS A 115 -13.16 -8.57 -2.24
N MET A 116 -12.60 -7.48 -2.77
CA MET A 116 -11.93 -6.43 -2.01
C MET A 116 -12.90 -5.72 -1.07
N LEU A 117 -14.04 -5.26 -1.61
CA LEU A 117 -15.13 -4.61 -0.88
C LEU A 117 -16.24 -5.61 -0.54
N ALA A 118 -15.91 -6.63 0.25
CA ALA A 118 -16.88 -7.61 0.72
C ALA A 118 -16.77 -7.90 2.23
N PRO A 119 -17.83 -8.42 2.86
CA PRO A 119 -17.93 -8.51 4.32
C PRO A 119 -16.82 -9.34 4.97
N GLN A 120 -16.19 -10.27 4.25
CA GLN A 120 -15.03 -11.00 4.77
C GLN A 120 -13.82 -10.12 5.11
N ASN A 121 -13.76 -8.95 4.47
CA ASN A 121 -12.76 -7.90 4.68
C ASN A 121 -13.32 -6.74 5.54
N LEU A 122 -14.52 -6.90 6.12
CA LEU A 122 -15.26 -5.87 6.84
C LEU A 122 -15.49 -4.61 6.01
N LEU A 123 -15.58 -4.74 4.69
CA LEU A 123 -15.84 -3.64 3.77
C LEU A 123 -17.03 -3.99 2.90
N GLN A 124 -17.76 -2.99 2.43
CA GLN A 124 -18.81 -3.16 1.44
C GLN A 124 -18.92 -1.87 0.63
N TYR A 125 -19.28 -1.97 -0.64
CA TYR A 125 -19.56 -0.78 -1.44
C TYR A 125 -20.78 -0.04 -0.88
N GLY A 126 -20.66 1.27 -0.67
CA GLY A 126 -21.74 2.12 -0.17
C GLY A 126 -22.10 3.24 -1.14
N THR A 127 -23.34 3.70 -1.09
CA THR A 127 -23.84 4.86 -1.84
C THR A 127 -24.53 5.84 -0.90
N SER A 128 -24.12 7.11 -0.94
CA SER A 128 -24.64 8.24 -0.16
C SER A 128 -24.59 8.08 1.36
N THR A 129 -25.35 7.16 1.94
CA THR A 129 -25.48 6.94 3.40
C THR A 129 -25.87 5.50 3.75
N SER A 130 -25.72 4.53 2.85
CA SER A 130 -26.00 3.12 3.16
C SER A 130 -25.10 2.16 2.38
N ILE A 131 -25.03 0.93 2.87
CA ILE A 131 -24.55 -0.22 2.08
C ILE A 131 -25.35 -0.28 0.77
N SER A 132 -24.66 -0.59 -0.32
CA SER A 132 -25.26 -0.84 -1.63
C SER A 132 -25.11 -2.31 -1.99
N ASP A 133 -26.19 -2.90 -2.50
CA ASP A 133 -26.22 -4.26 -3.03
C ASP A 133 -25.83 -4.29 -4.52
N LYS A 134 -25.32 -3.17 -5.05
CA LYS A 134 -24.86 -3.09 -6.45
C LYS A 134 -23.51 -3.76 -6.62
N VAL A 135 -23.45 -4.70 -7.55
CA VAL A 135 -22.21 -5.41 -7.91
C VAL A 135 -21.31 -4.55 -8.82
N VAL A 136 -21.93 -3.65 -9.61
CA VAL A 136 -21.22 -2.68 -10.46
C VAL A 136 -21.14 -1.34 -9.73
N PHE A 137 -19.91 -0.88 -9.46
CA PHE A 137 -19.70 0.37 -8.75
C PHE A 137 -19.89 1.58 -9.67
N GLY A 138 -20.31 2.71 -9.09
CA GLY A 138 -20.46 3.97 -9.83
C GLY A 138 -19.17 4.41 -10.54
N SER A 139 -19.29 5.14 -11.66
CA SER A 139 -18.16 5.57 -12.49
C SER A 139 -17.11 6.36 -11.70
N ASP A 140 -17.52 7.39 -10.96
CA ASP A 140 -16.59 8.23 -10.20
C ASP A 140 -15.89 7.46 -9.07
N PHE A 141 -16.62 6.57 -8.40
CA PHE A 141 -16.07 5.68 -7.39
C PHE A 141 -15.04 4.74 -8.02
N SER A 142 -15.36 4.14 -9.16
CA SER A 142 -14.48 3.22 -9.87
C SER A 142 -13.19 3.90 -10.36
N LYS A 143 -13.30 5.10 -10.95
CA LYS A 143 -12.14 5.90 -11.38
C LYS A 143 -11.20 6.22 -10.22
N LEU A 144 -11.78 6.70 -9.12
CA LEU A 144 -11.00 7.11 -7.95
C LEU A 144 -10.36 5.90 -7.27
N LEU A 145 -11.12 4.82 -7.07
CA LEU A 145 -10.58 3.58 -6.50
C LEU A 145 -9.43 3.02 -7.34
N THR A 146 -9.56 3.06 -8.67
CA THR A 146 -8.49 2.64 -9.59
C THR A 146 -7.22 3.47 -9.40
N SER A 147 -7.31 4.79 -9.31
CA SER A 147 -6.13 5.66 -9.14
C SER A 147 -5.47 5.51 -7.77
N LEU A 148 -6.22 5.10 -6.75
CA LEU A 148 -5.69 4.82 -5.42
C LEU A 148 -4.91 3.49 -5.37
N ILE A 149 -5.45 2.42 -5.96
CA ILE A 149 -4.88 1.06 -5.90
C ILE A 149 -3.43 0.99 -6.40
N ILE A 150 -3.11 1.79 -7.42
CA ILE A 150 -1.79 1.78 -8.07
C ILE A 150 -0.70 2.52 -7.28
N HIS A 151 -1.04 3.20 -6.18
CA HIS A 151 -0.05 3.98 -5.42
C HIS A 151 1.00 3.05 -4.76
N PRO A 152 2.31 3.38 -4.82
CA PRO A 152 3.37 2.48 -4.37
C PRO A 152 3.37 2.21 -2.86
N VAL A 153 2.78 3.10 -2.06
CA VAL A 153 2.69 2.96 -0.59
C VAL A 153 2.09 1.63 -0.13
N TRP A 154 1.20 1.02 -0.93
CA TRP A 154 0.56 -0.24 -0.56
C TRP A 154 1.50 -1.44 -0.70
N GLY A 155 2.67 -1.27 -1.33
CA GLY A 155 3.61 -2.37 -1.63
C GLY A 155 2.97 -3.48 -2.47
N HIS A 156 1.96 -3.12 -3.28
CA HIS A 156 1.14 -4.04 -4.06
C HIS A 156 0.42 -5.11 -3.21
N LYS A 157 0.18 -4.83 -1.94
CA LYS A 157 -0.50 -5.73 -1.00
C LYS A 157 -1.81 -5.10 -0.54
N PHE A 158 -2.90 -5.85 -0.67
CA PHE A 158 -4.22 -5.38 -0.26
C PHE A 158 -4.32 -5.06 1.25
N GLY A 159 -3.52 -5.71 2.11
CA GLY A 159 -3.62 -5.53 3.57
C GLY A 159 -3.54 -4.07 4.04
N MET A 160 -2.57 -3.31 3.51
CA MET A 160 -2.37 -1.90 3.86
C MET A 160 -3.49 -1.02 3.31
N PHE A 161 -3.88 -1.27 2.06
CA PHE A 161 -4.96 -0.54 1.41
C PHE A 161 -6.31 -0.76 2.12
N ARG A 162 -6.61 -2.01 2.50
CA ARG A 162 -7.77 -2.34 3.32
C ARG A 162 -7.76 -1.59 4.65
N LEU A 163 -6.63 -1.55 5.35
CA LEU A 163 -6.56 -0.89 6.64
C LEU A 163 -6.82 0.62 6.50
N ALA A 164 -6.31 1.26 5.44
CA ALA A 164 -6.61 2.66 5.14
C ALA A 164 -8.11 2.87 4.86
N LEU A 165 -8.76 1.99 4.10
CA LEU A 165 -10.21 2.03 3.85
C LEU A 165 -11.01 1.87 5.16
N GLN A 166 -10.71 0.84 5.94
CA GLN A 166 -11.38 0.58 7.21
C GLN A 166 -11.17 1.73 8.20
N PHE A 167 -9.97 2.31 8.25
CA PHE A 167 -9.65 3.43 9.12
C PHE A 167 -10.42 4.70 8.71
N ALA A 168 -10.44 5.03 7.42
CA ALA A 168 -11.20 6.18 6.90
C ALA A 168 -12.68 6.08 7.28
N VAL A 169 -13.31 4.92 7.06
CA VAL A 169 -14.72 4.70 7.42
C VAL A 169 -14.90 4.80 8.94
N LYS A 170 -14.04 4.17 9.75
CA LYS A 170 -14.12 4.23 11.21
C LYS A 170 -14.01 5.67 11.74
N CYS A 171 -13.16 6.50 11.15
CA CYS A 171 -13.10 7.93 11.47
C CYS A 171 -14.42 8.64 11.14
N ARG A 172 -15.00 8.37 9.96
CA ARG A 172 -16.24 9.01 9.49
C ARG A 172 -17.43 8.68 10.40
N ILE A 173 -17.64 7.40 10.69
CA ILE A 173 -18.79 6.93 11.49
C ILE A 173 -18.51 6.90 13.00
N GLY A 174 -17.30 7.26 13.43
CA GLY A 174 -16.90 7.24 14.85
C GLY A 174 -16.85 5.84 15.48
N HIS A 175 -16.69 4.78 14.69
CA HIS A 175 -16.76 3.40 15.18
C HIS A 175 -15.45 2.95 15.86
N ARG A 176 -15.55 2.48 17.10
CA ARG A 176 -14.42 2.05 17.95
C ARG A 176 -14.32 0.55 18.19
N GLY A 177 -15.16 -0.25 17.53
CA GLY A 177 -15.04 -1.70 17.62
C GLY A 177 -13.68 -2.18 17.11
N VAL A 178 -13.11 -3.14 17.84
CA VAL A 178 -11.79 -3.73 17.55
C VAL A 178 -11.81 -4.45 16.21
N TRP A 179 -10.70 -4.41 15.48
CA TRP A 179 -10.52 -5.28 14.31
C TRP A 179 -10.43 -6.76 14.76
N PRO A 180 -11.13 -7.69 14.09
CA PRO A 180 -11.08 -9.11 14.44
C PRO A 180 -9.64 -9.66 14.47
N GLU A 181 -9.27 -10.47 15.46
CA GLU A 181 -7.87 -10.93 15.66
C GLU A 181 -7.30 -11.75 14.50
N LYS A 182 -8.16 -12.40 13.73
CA LYS A 182 -7.80 -13.21 12.57
C LYS A 182 -7.29 -12.36 11.39
N GLU A 183 -7.46 -11.05 11.45
CA GLU A 183 -7.09 -10.09 10.42
C GLU A 183 -5.65 -9.59 10.63
N HIS A 184 -4.65 -10.37 10.18
CA HIS A 184 -3.20 -10.13 10.35
C HIS A 184 -2.61 -8.96 9.52
N HIS A 185 -3.27 -7.82 9.44
CA HIS A 185 -3.00 -6.82 8.38
C HIS A 185 -1.95 -5.78 8.72
N ALA A 186 -1.49 -5.75 9.97
CA ALA A 186 -0.56 -4.75 10.47
C ALA A 186 0.66 -5.33 11.22
N ARG A 187 0.95 -6.64 11.07
CA ARG A 187 2.13 -7.25 11.70
C ARG A 187 3.39 -6.47 11.30
N GLY A 188 4.04 -5.86 12.27
CA GLY A 188 5.22 -5.01 12.07
C GLY A 188 5.00 -3.51 12.31
N TYR A 189 3.75 -3.05 12.53
CA TYR A 189 3.47 -1.67 12.91
C TYR A 189 3.08 -1.57 14.39
N GLN A 190 4.04 -1.20 15.24
CA GLN A 190 3.86 -1.19 16.69
C GLN A 190 2.70 -0.26 17.11
N ALA A 191 2.58 0.91 16.47
CA ALA A 191 1.50 1.86 16.79
C ALA A 191 0.11 1.30 16.47
N ILE A 192 -0.01 0.45 15.45
CA ILE A 192 -1.30 -0.16 15.09
C ILE A 192 -1.66 -1.28 16.06
N GLU A 193 -0.67 -2.05 16.53
CA GLU A 193 -0.88 -3.05 17.59
C GLU A 193 -1.24 -2.39 18.92
N THR A 194 -0.57 -1.28 19.29
CA THR A 194 -0.92 -0.47 20.46
C THR A 194 -2.35 0.08 20.35
N LEU A 195 -2.72 0.67 19.20
CA LEU A 195 -4.10 1.11 18.96
C LEU A 195 -5.10 -0.05 19.15
N ARG A 196 -4.78 -1.23 18.65
CA ARG A 196 -5.64 -2.42 18.81
C ARG A 196 -5.85 -2.75 20.28
N HIS A 197 -4.78 -2.74 21.09
CA HIS A 197 -4.87 -2.94 22.53
C HIS A 197 -5.70 -1.86 23.23
N MET A 198 -5.56 -0.60 22.85
CA MET A 198 -6.37 0.49 23.41
C MET A 198 -7.86 0.29 23.10
N LEU A 199 -8.21 -0.13 21.87
CA LEU A 199 -9.60 -0.41 21.49
C LEU A 199 -10.18 -1.62 22.23
N TYR A 200 -9.36 -2.58 22.64
CA TYR A 200 -9.80 -3.69 23.52
C TYR A 200 -10.15 -3.21 24.92
N GLN A 201 -9.38 -2.26 25.45
CA GLN A 201 -9.53 -1.77 26.82
C GLN A 201 -10.65 -0.73 26.98
N SER A 202 -10.92 0.07 25.95
CA SER A 202 -11.89 1.16 26.01
C SER A 202 -12.72 1.24 24.72
N ARG A 203 -13.87 0.55 24.71
CA ARG A 203 -14.82 0.62 23.59
C ARG A 203 -15.70 1.88 23.62
N ASP A 204 -16.05 2.37 24.80
CA ASP A 204 -17.11 3.40 24.98
C ASP A 204 -16.59 4.75 25.50
N GLY A 205 -15.32 5.08 25.22
CA GLY A 205 -14.72 6.36 25.62
C GLY A 205 -15.21 7.58 24.80
N PRO A 206 -14.80 8.80 25.20
CA PRO A 206 -15.04 10.02 24.41
C PRO A 206 -14.01 10.24 23.28
N GLU A 207 -12.84 9.59 23.32
CA GLU A 207 -11.68 9.86 22.43
C GLU A 207 -11.79 9.27 21.01
N THR A 208 -11.73 10.05 19.94
CA THR A 208 -11.88 9.49 18.59
C THR A 208 -10.82 8.42 18.26
N ILE A 209 -11.08 7.54 17.28
CA ILE A 209 -10.09 6.54 16.87
C ILE A 209 -8.78 7.17 16.38
N SER A 210 -8.83 8.38 15.81
CA SER A 210 -7.67 9.20 15.47
C SER A 210 -6.91 9.68 16.71
N ASP A 211 -7.61 10.11 17.77
CA ASP A 211 -6.96 10.49 19.04
C ASP A 211 -6.23 9.30 19.67
N MET A 212 -6.86 8.13 19.63
CA MET A 212 -6.26 6.90 20.12
C MET A 212 -5.03 6.50 19.28
N LEU A 213 -5.08 6.66 17.96
CA LEU A 213 -3.92 6.40 17.10
C LEU A 213 -2.78 7.38 17.36
N ALA A 214 -3.08 8.67 17.59
CA ALA A 214 -2.05 9.66 17.91
C ALA A 214 -1.34 9.34 19.23
N LYS A 215 -2.08 8.89 20.25
CA LYS A 215 -1.50 8.37 21.49
C LYS A 215 -0.65 7.13 21.25
N ALA A 216 -1.17 6.16 20.49
CA ALA A 216 -0.46 4.94 20.18
C ALA A 216 0.87 5.21 19.48
N ILE A 217 0.93 6.18 18.56
CA ILE A 217 2.17 6.65 17.92
C ILE A 217 3.12 7.27 18.95
N GLY A 218 2.62 8.10 19.86
CA GLY A 218 3.42 8.69 20.93
C GLY A 218 3.99 7.69 21.93
N GLU A 219 3.35 6.52 22.07
CA GLU A 219 3.84 5.40 22.91
C GLU A 219 4.83 4.48 22.18
N THR A 220 5.04 4.67 20.87
CA THR A 220 6.01 3.88 20.11
C THR A 220 7.38 4.54 20.02
N GLU A 221 8.44 3.74 20.22
CA GLU A 221 9.83 4.20 20.14
C GLU A 221 10.30 4.41 18.68
N ILE A 222 9.74 3.64 17.75
CA ILE A 222 10.13 3.66 16.34
C ILE A 222 9.12 4.46 15.55
N ALA A 223 9.56 5.57 14.96
CA ALA A 223 8.74 6.34 14.03
C ALA A 223 8.45 5.51 12.76
N GLN A 224 7.17 5.35 12.44
CA GLN A 224 6.70 4.64 11.25
C GLN A 224 5.77 5.53 10.43
N ASP A 225 6.05 5.68 9.14
CA ASP A 225 5.29 6.57 8.25
C ASP A 225 3.82 6.19 8.12
N PHE A 226 3.52 4.89 8.04
CA PHE A 226 2.15 4.46 7.72
C PHE A 226 1.11 4.80 8.81
N PRO A 227 1.36 4.57 10.11
CA PRO A 227 0.49 5.09 11.17
C PRO A 227 0.27 6.61 11.12
N VAL A 228 1.32 7.39 10.83
CA VAL A 228 1.21 8.85 10.72
C VAL A 228 0.39 9.25 9.48
N PHE A 229 0.56 8.53 8.37
CA PHE A 229 -0.28 8.69 7.18
C PHE A 229 -1.77 8.39 7.47
N LEU A 230 -2.09 7.38 8.28
CA LEU A 230 -3.47 7.14 8.71
C LEU A 230 -4.05 8.35 9.47
N LEU A 231 -3.27 9.03 10.32
CA LEU A 231 -3.73 10.28 10.95
C LEU A 231 -4.00 11.37 9.91
N THR A 232 -3.15 11.51 8.89
CA THR A 232 -3.40 12.45 7.78
C THR A 232 -4.68 12.13 7.01
N ILE A 233 -5.07 10.85 6.88
CA ILE A 233 -6.39 10.50 6.35
C ILE A 233 -7.49 11.07 7.25
N ALA A 234 -7.38 10.92 8.57
CA ALA A 234 -8.38 11.43 9.51
C ALA A 234 -8.59 12.94 9.39
N ASP A 235 -7.54 13.72 9.12
CA ASP A 235 -7.64 15.18 8.90
C ASP A 235 -8.54 15.56 7.72
N TYR A 236 -8.69 14.67 6.74
CA TYR A 236 -9.54 14.88 5.56
C TYR A 236 -10.91 14.20 5.65
N VAL A 237 -11.13 13.36 6.67
CA VAL A 237 -12.41 12.70 6.90
C VAL A 237 -13.37 13.65 7.59
N LYS A 238 -14.55 13.84 6.99
CA LYS A 238 -15.65 14.55 7.64
C LYS A 238 -16.43 13.56 8.50
N LYS A 239 -16.43 13.77 9.81
CA LYS A 239 -17.24 12.97 10.73
C LYS A 239 -18.72 13.19 10.47
N GLU A 240 -19.51 12.13 10.47
CA GLU A 240 -20.97 12.19 10.42
C GLU A 240 -21.52 12.20 11.85
N ASP A 241 -22.41 13.15 12.16
CA ASP A 241 -23.06 13.24 13.46
C ASP A 241 -24.41 12.50 13.44
N GLY A 242 -24.67 11.67 14.45
CA GLY A 242 -26.03 11.20 14.76
C GLY A 242 -26.56 9.97 14.01
N HIS A 243 -25.70 9.13 13.43
CA HIS A 243 -26.16 7.91 12.77
C HIS A 243 -26.13 6.67 13.66
N ASP A 244 -27.16 5.84 13.51
CA ASP A 244 -27.24 4.52 14.12
C ASP A 244 -26.21 3.58 13.48
N LEU A 245 -25.19 3.19 14.25
CA LEU A 245 -24.14 2.26 13.84
C LEU A 245 -24.71 0.92 13.33
N GLU A 246 -25.89 0.50 13.81
CA GLU A 246 -26.50 -0.76 13.39
C GLU A 246 -27.00 -0.71 11.94
N SER A 247 -27.47 0.45 11.48
CA SER A 247 -27.97 0.63 10.10
C SER A 247 -26.88 0.54 9.03
N TYR A 248 -25.63 0.85 9.39
CA TYR A 248 -24.49 0.86 8.48
C TYR A 248 -23.77 -0.48 8.36
N THR A 249 -24.09 -1.45 9.22
CA THR A 249 -23.12 -2.50 9.52
C THR A 249 -23.55 -3.90 9.16
N GLN A 250 -24.81 -4.16 8.79
CA GLN A 250 -25.22 -5.52 8.41
C GLN A 250 -25.37 -5.69 6.90
N CYS A 251 -24.35 -6.25 6.25
CA CYS A 251 -24.45 -6.79 4.89
C CYS A 251 -24.78 -8.27 4.99
N HIS A 252 -25.99 -8.65 4.56
CA HIS A 252 -26.50 -10.01 4.69
C HIS A 252 -26.32 -10.55 6.13
N GLY A 253 -26.51 -9.77 7.19
CA GLY A 253 -26.32 -10.23 8.57
C GLY A 253 -24.86 -10.45 9.02
N LEU A 254 -23.88 -9.97 8.25
CA LEU A 254 -22.48 -9.87 8.66
C LEU A 254 -22.06 -8.42 8.78
N PHE A 255 -21.12 -8.19 9.70
CA PHE A 255 -20.57 -6.87 9.95
C PHE A 255 -19.70 -6.39 8.77
N ALA A 256 -20.01 -5.26 8.15
CA ALA A 256 -19.19 -4.64 7.10
C ALA A 256 -19.23 -3.10 7.16
N PHE A 257 -18.10 -2.44 6.91
CA PHE A 257 -18.00 -1.00 6.81
C PHE A 257 -18.39 -0.51 5.40
N PRO A 258 -19.36 0.39 5.25
CA PRO A 258 -19.74 0.93 3.95
C PRO A 258 -18.70 1.96 3.51
N VAL A 259 -17.99 1.65 2.42
CA VAL A 259 -17.00 2.53 1.80
C VAL A 259 -17.72 3.47 0.85
N LEU A 260 -17.71 4.76 1.17
CA LEU A 260 -18.26 5.83 0.34
C LEU A 260 -17.18 6.48 -0.52
N ILE A 261 -17.58 7.22 -1.56
CA ILE A 261 -16.63 7.96 -2.39
C ILE A 261 -15.90 9.05 -1.58
N GLU A 262 -16.54 9.60 -0.54
CA GLU A 262 -15.96 10.54 0.41
C GLU A 262 -14.76 9.96 1.14
N ASP A 263 -14.82 8.67 1.52
CA ASP A 263 -13.71 7.97 2.17
C ASP A 263 -12.51 7.85 1.21
N LEU A 264 -12.78 7.51 -0.06
CA LEU A 264 -11.75 7.46 -1.10
C LEU A 264 -11.13 8.84 -1.37
N ARG A 265 -11.93 9.91 -1.36
CA ARG A 265 -11.44 11.29 -1.54
C ARG A 265 -10.57 11.73 -0.37
N ALA A 266 -10.86 11.31 0.86
CA ALA A 266 -10.01 11.59 2.01
C ALA A 266 -8.65 10.88 1.86
N ILE A 267 -8.65 9.61 1.44
CA ILE A 267 -7.41 8.87 1.17
C ILE A 267 -6.62 9.52 0.04
N GLU A 268 -7.27 9.91 -1.07
CA GLU A 268 -6.61 10.59 -2.18
C GLU A 268 -5.92 11.88 -1.73
N ARG A 269 -6.61 12.71 -0.94
CA ARG A 269 -6.05 13.95 -0.40
C ARG A 269 -4.87 13.67 0.51
N ALA A 270 -4.97 12.67 1.37
CA ALA A 270 -3.86 12.27 2.23
C ALA A 270 -2.65 11.83 1.38
N LEU A 271 -2.83 10.94 0.40
CA LEU A 271 -1.75 10.48 -0.48
C LEU A 271 -1.04 11.64 -1.19
N ASN A 272 -1.83 12.58 -1.72
CA ASN A 272 -1.32 13.70 -2.51
C ASN A 272 -0.61 14.77 -1.68
N ASN A 273 -0.83 14.83 -0.37
CA ASN A 273 -0.29 15.87 0.52
C ASN A 273 0.65 15.34 1.62
N TYR A 274 0.72 14.03 1.82
CA TYR A 274 1.56 13.45 2.87
C TYR A 274 3.05 13.57 2.50
N PRO A 275 3.91 14.05 3.42
CA PRO A 275 5.34 14.20 3.19
C PRO A 275 6.07 12.85 3.37
N TRP A 276 5.91 11.94 2.40
CA TRP A 276 6.56 10.63 2.41
C TRP A 276 8.08 10.74 2.61
N VAL A 277 8.65 9.89 3.48
CA VAL A 277 10.12 9.76 3.60
C VAL A 277 10.73 9.32 2.27
N GLU A 278 10.07 8.39 1.58
CA GLU A 278 10.42 8.00 0.22
C GLU A 278 9.93 9.07 -0.77
N LYS A 279 10.85 9.96 -1.17
CA LYS A 279 10.54 11.11 -2.03
C LYS A 279 9.94 10.72 -3.37
N SER A 280 10.25 9.53 -3.89
CA SER A 280 9.62 9.08 -5.15
C SER A 280 8.10 8.91 -5.01
N TRP A 281 7.59 8.65 -3.80
CA TRP A 281 6.16 8.53 -3.54
C TRP A 281 5.46 9.89 -3.41
N MET A 282 6.19 11.01 -3.36
CA MET A 282 5.64 12.36 -3.37
C MET A 282 5.18 12.78 -4.78
N THR A 283 4.23 12.02 -5.33
CA THR A 283 3.60 12.27 -6.62
C THR A 283 2.09 12.07 -6.49
N THR A 284 1.29 12.69 -7.35
CA THR A 284 -0.16 12.63 -7.19
C THR A 284 -0.74 11.35 -7.79
N THR A 285 -1.80 10.82 -7.17
CA THR A 285 -2.59 9.68 -7.67
C THR A 285 -2.95 9.82 -9.15
N ALA A 286 -3.37 11.01 -9.57
CA ALA A 286 -3.72 11.32 -10.95
C ALA A 286 -2.54 11.17 -11.92
N ARG A 287 -1.32 11.55 -11.50
CA ARG A 287 -0.11 11.45 -12.33
C ARG A 287 0.38 10.01 -12.43
N ILE A 288 0.41 9.28 -11.32
CA ILE A 288 0.73 7.84 -11.36
C ILE A 288 -0.27 7.13 -12.27
N TRP A 289 -1.56 7.45 -12.19
CA TRP A 289 -2.57 6.85 -13.06
C TRP A 289 -2.38 7.18 -14.54
N ALA A 290 -2.05 8.43 -14.86
CA ALA A 290 -1.75 8.83 -16.23
C ALA A 290 -0.52 8.08 -16.78
N ALA A 291 0.54 7.98 -15.98
CA ALA A 291 1.75 7.23 -16.32
C ALA A 291 1.47 5.73 -16.48
N PHE A 292 0.71 5.14 -15.56
CA PHE A 292 0.30 3.73 -15.61
C PHE A 292 -0.44 3.40 -16.91
N LYS A 293 -1.44 4.19 -17.29
CA LYS A 293 -2.15 4.01 -18.56
C LYS A 293 -1.22 4.15 -19.78
N SER A 294 -0.29 5.09 -19.73
CA SER A 294 0.66 5.31 -20.83
C SER A 294 1.59 4.11 -21.01
N GLU A 295 2.10 3.53 -19.91
CA GLU A 295 3.02 2.38 -19.93
C GLU A 295 2.32 1.03 -20.20
N LEU A 296 1.03 0.94 -19.84
CA LEU A 296 0.20 -0.20 -20.20
C LEU A 296 0.09 -0.32 -21.72
N GLY A 297 -0.16 0.80 -22.41
CA GLY A 297 -0.38 0.83 -23.86
C GLY A 297 -1.72 0.20 -24.27
N ASN A 298 -2.07 0.33 -25.56
CA ASN A 298 -3.35 -0.17 -26.09
C ASN A 298 -3.29 -1.63 -26.58
N ASP A 299 -2.08 -2.18 -26.77
CA ASP A 299 -1.87 -3.47 -27.47
C ASP A 299 -1.63 -4.65 -26.51
N LYS A 300 -1.60 -4.41 -25.19
CA LYS A 300 -1.41 -5.49 -24.21
C LYS A 300 -2.74 -6.17 -23.91
N VAL A 301 -2.79 -7.48 -24.10
CA VAL A 301 -3.92 -8.31 -23.69
C VAL A 301 -3.96 -8.33 -22.16
N GLU A 302 -5.00 -7.74 -21.60
CA GLU A 302 -5.21 -7.64 -20.16
C GLU A 302 -6.37 -8.53 -19.72
N PHE A 303 -6.14 -9.35 -18.70
CA PHE A 303 -7.16 -10.18 -18.09
C PHE A 303 -8.24 -9.32 -17.41
N PRO A 304 -9.54 -9.66 -17.52
CA PRO A 304 -10.09 -10.74 -18.32
C PRO A 304 -10.26 -10.29 -19.77
N GLU A 305 -10.32 -11.25 -20.69
CA GLU A 305 -10.54 -10.96 -22.10
C GLU A 305 -11.93 -10.32 -22.32
N PRO A 306 -12.13 -9.59 -23.44
CA PRO A 306 -13.44 -9.06 -23.78
C PRO A 306 -14.52 -10.14 -23.73
N GLY A 307 -15.61 -9.87 -22.99
CA GLY A 307 -16.74 -10.80 -22.83
C GLY A 307 -16.64 -11.75 -21.63
N GLN A 308 -15.45 -12.00 -21.07
CA GLN A 308 -15.29 -12.91 -19.94
C GLN A 308 -15.64 -12.29 -18.57
N LEU A 309 -15.72 -10.96 -18.49
CA LEU A 309 -15.88 -10.26 -17.21
C LEU A 309 -17.17 -10.64 -16.48
N LYS A 310 -18.30 -10.85 -17.18
CA LYS A 310 -19.59 -11.22 -16.56
C LYS A 310 -19.48 -12.54 -15.80
N GLU A 311 -18.86 -13.54 -16.44
CA GLU A 311 -18.64 -14.86 -15.85
C GLU A 311 -17.78 -14.76 -14.59
N TYR A 312 -16.63 -14.09 -14.68
CA TYR A 312 -15.76 -13.94 -13.51
C TYR A 312 -16.41 -13.10 -12.41
N LEU A 313 -17.21 -12.09 -12.76
CA LEU A 313 -17.96 -11.32 -11.78
C LEU A 313 -18.94 -12.21 -11.01
N SER A 314 -19.70 -13.08 -11.71
CA SER A 314 -20.59 -14.06 -11.08
C SER A 314 -19.85 -14.95 -10.09
N ARG A 315 -18.75 -15.59 -10.54
CA ARG A 315 -17.93 -16.47 -9.70
C ARG A 315 -17.38 -15.78 -8.45
N ASN A 316 -16.99 -14.51 -8.57
CA ASN A 316 -16.49 -13.73 -7.44
C ASN A 316 -17.58 -13.44 -6.40
N VAL A 317 -18.79 -13.12 -6.84
CA VAL A 317 -19.92 -12.89 -5.94
C VAL A 317 -20.38 -14.20 -5.30
N GLU A 318 -20.47 -15.30 -6.06
CA GLU A 318 -20.72 -16.64 -5.51
C GLU A 318 -19.74 -16.99 -4.38
N TYR A 319 -18.44 -16.76 -4.61
CA TYR A 319 -17.41 -16.96 -3.59
C TYR A 319 -17.66 -16.13 -2.34
N VAL A 320 -18.05 -14.86 -2.48
CA VAL A 320 -18.41 -14.01 -1.33
C VAL A 320 -19.56 -14.66 -0.56
N PHE A 321 -20.62 -15.10 -1.23
CA PHE A 321 -21.76 -15.77 -0.58
C PHE A 321 -21.38 -17.07 0.14
N ARG A 322 -20.53 -17.92 -0.46
CA ARG A 322 -20.02 -19.14 0.21
C ARG A 322 -19.26 -18.81 1.50
N VAL A 323 -18.41 -17.79 1.47
CA VAL A 323 -17.66 -17.35 2.66
C VAL A 323 -18.60 -16.76 3.71
N MET A 324 -19.57 -15.95 3.29
CA MET A 324 -20.56 -15.36 4.18
C MET A 324 -21.39 -16.42 4.90
N PHE A 325 -21.90 -17.40 4.15
CA PHE A 325 -22.67 -18.53 4.68
C PHE A 325 -21.87 -19.29 5.74
N SER A 326 -20.63 -19.64 5.43
CA SER A 326 -19.73 -20.36 6.33
C SER A 326 -19.48 -19.61 7.64
N ARG A 327 -19.26 -18.29 7.57
CA ARG A 327 -19.08 -17.45 8.76
C ARG A 327 -20.34 -17.34 9.61
N LYS A 328 -21.52 -17.28 8.98
CA LYS A 328 -22.80 -17.30 9.71
C LYS A 328 -23.02 -18.61 10.44
N LYS A 329 -22.73 -19.74 9.79
CA LYS A 329 -22.86 -21.07 10.38
C LYS A 329 -21.93 -21.24 11.58
N GLN A 330 -20.66 -20.85 11.44
CA GLN A 330 -19.72 -20.84 12.57
C GLN A 330 -20.19 -20.00 13.76
N LYS A 331 -20.85 -18.85 13.51
CA LYS A 331 -21.44 -18.04 14.59
C LYS A 331 -22.65 -18.72 15.25
N LYS A 332 -23.51 -19.38 14.46
CA LYS A 332 -24.67 -20.14 14.97
C LYS A 332 -24.21 -21.35 15.79
N ASP A 333 -23.20 -22.08 15.33
CA ASP A 333 -22.68 -23.28 16.01
C ASP A 333 -21.92 -22.95 17.32
N GLN A 334 -21.44 -21.71 17.47
CA GLN A 334 -20.85 -21.19 18.71
C GLN A 334 -21.90 -20.63 19.70
N GLY A 335 -23.16 -20.50 19.28
CA GLY A 335 -24.30 -20.19 20.16
C GLY A 335 -25.04 -21.46 20.54
N GLY A 336 -24.96 -21.86 21.82
CA GLY A 336 -25.66 -23.03 22.35
C GLY A 336 -27.20 -22.93 22.24
N PRO A 337 -27.90 -24.09 22.36
CA PRO A 337 -29.25 -24.28 21.84
C PRO A 337 -30.32 -23.84 22.86
N ASP A 338 -31.06 -22.79 22.55
CA ASP A 338 -32.31 -22.47 23.27
C ASP A 338 -33.33 -21.87 22.30
N ALA A 339 -33.96 -22.72 21.50
CA ALA A 339 -35.15 -22.37 20.71
C ALA A 339 -35.89 -23.61 20.21
N ARG A 340 -36.36 -24.48 21.12
CA ARG A 340 -37.40 -25.48 20.80
C ARG A 340 -38.30 -25.76 21.99
N LEU A 341 -39.20 -24.82 22.33
CA LEU A 341 -40.40 -25.13 23.10
C LEU A 341 -41.56 -24.22 22.66
N SER A 342 -42.41 -24.74 21.78
CA SER A 342 -43.75 -24.23 21.52
C SER A 342 -44.60 -25.33 20.89
N GLN A 343 -45.27 -26.13 21.73
CA GLN A 343 -46.48 -26.85 21.32
C GLN A 343 -47.52 -26.76 22.43
N SER A 344 -48.67 -26.25 22.01
CA SER A 344 -49.86 -25.91 22.79
C SER A 344 -50.70 -27.16 23.09
N LEU A 345 -51.26 -27.23 24.29
CA LEU A 345 -52.39 -28.09 24.65
C LEU A 345 -53.63 -27.22 24.90
N PRO A 346 -54.82 -27.67 24.48
CA PRO A 346 -55.93 -27.68 25.43
C PRO A 346 -56.79 -28.96 25.33
N GLY A 347 -56.94 -29.65 26.47
CA GLY A 347 -58.20 -30.29 26.87
C GLY A 347 -58.89 -29.37 27.89
N GLU A 348 -60.13 -29.48 28.30
CA GLU A 348 -61.18 -30.50 28.17
C GLU A 348 -62.51 -29.74 28.36
N GLN A 349 -63.56 -30.08 27.63
CA GLN A 349 -64.95 -29.90 28.09
C GLN A 349 -65.87 -30.78 27.24
N GLU A 350 -66.96 -31.24 27.86
CA GLU A 350 -68.02 -32.11 27.30
C GLU A 350 -67.84 -33.62 27.49
N ARG A 351 -67.52 -34.01 28.73
CA ARG A 351 -68.10 -35.22 29.33
C ARG A 351 -69.54 -34.89 29.72
N ASN A 352 -70.52 -35.67 29.26
CA ASN A 352 -71.85 -35.95 29.88
C ASN A 352 -72.97 -36.34 28.89
N ALA A 353 -72.66 -36.99 27.76
CA ALA A 353 -73.68 -37.60 26.89
C ALA A 353 -73.24 -38.90 26.21
N MET A 354 -72.28 -39.63 26.80
CA MET A 354 -71.66 -40.81 26.17
C MET A 354 -71.74 -42.08 27.02
N ASP A 355 -72.40 -42.08 28.18
CA ASP A 355 -72.38 -43.25 29.09
C ASP A 355 -73.38 -44.37 28.72
N ASP A 356 -74.46 -44.09 28.00
CA ASP A 356 -75.44 -45.14 27.62
C ASP A 356 -75.10 -45.90 26.32
N ARG A 357 -74.05 -45.46 25.62
CA ARG A 357 -73.58 -46.06 24.35
C ARG A 357 -72.38 -46.99 24.54
N ILE A 358 -71.65 -46.82 25.65
CA ILE A 358 -70.41 -47.55 26.00
C ILE A 358 -70.72 -49.00 26.42
N SER A 359 -71.79 -49.25 27.17
CA SER A 359 -72.14 -50.59 27.67
C SER A 359 -72.49 -51.64 26.60
N ARG A 360 -72.72 -51.22 25.34
CA ARG A 360 -72.94 -52.14 24.19
C ARG A 360 -71.68 -52.39 23.37
N LEU A 361 -70.64 -51.55 23.47
CA LEU A 361 -69.34 -51.72 22.79
C LEU A 361 -68.33 -52.51 23.65
N GLU A 362 -68.47 -52.49 24.98
CA GLU A 362 -67.54 -53.15 25.92
C GLU A 362 -67.44 -54.68 25.75
N ARG A 363 -68.47 -55.35 25.22
CA ARG A 363 -68.42 -56.81 24.98
C ARG A 363 -67.72 -57.24 23.69
N GLY A 364 -67.65 -56.38 22.67
CA GLY A 364 -66.85 -56.62 21.46
C GLY A 364 -65.40 -56.12 21.58
N HIS A 365 -65.18 -55.10 22.42
CA HIS A 365 -63.85 -54.55 22.68
C HIS A 365 -62.93 -55.44 23.50
N ALA A 366 -63.45 -56.34 24.35
CA ALA A 366 -62.61 -57.21 25.18
C ALA A 366 -61.78 -58.23 24.35
N GLU A 367 -62.34 -58.78 23.28
CA GLU A 367 -61.63 -59.72 22.39
C GLU A 367 -60.64 -59.00 21.44
N LEU A 368 -61.00 -57.81 20.95
CA LEU A 368 -60.11 -56.97 20.15
C LEU A 368 -58.97 -56.37 21.00
N ALA A 369 -59.24 -55.97 22.24
CA ALA A 369 -58.21 -55.48 23.17
C ALA A 369 -57.20 -56.57 23.51
N SER A 370 -57.64 -57.81 23.74
CA SER A 370 -56.73 -58.93 23.99
C SER A 370 -55.80 -59.23 22.81
N ARG A 371 -56.31 -59.18 21.56
CA ARG A 371 -55.46 -59.32 20.36
C ARG A 371 -54.53 -58.12 20.17
N PHE A 372 -55.02 -56.92 20.40
CA PHE A 372 -54.22 -55.69 20.29
C PHE A 372 -53.10 -55.64 21.34
N ASP A 373 -53.34 -56.12 22.56
CA ASP A 373 -52.33 -56.21 23.61
C ASP A 373 -51.25 -57.25 23.29
N GLN A 374 -51.64 -58.40 22.72
CA GLN A 374 -50.68 -59.39 22.22
C GLN A 374 -49.83 -58.85 21.07
N GLU A 375 -50.44 -58.12 20.14
CA GLU A 375 -49.74 -57.52 18.99
C GLU A 375 -48.84 -56.36 19.43
N ARG A 376 -49.27 -55.56 20.43
CA ARG A 376 -48.47 -54.52 21.06
C ARG A 376 -47.27 -55.09 21.80
N LEU A 377 -47.42 -56.20 22.52
CA LEU A 377 -46.31 -56.90 23.16
C LEU A 377 -45.31 -57.44 22.14
N ARG A 378 -45.80 -58.04 21.05
CA ARG A 378 -44.96 -58.54 19.95
C ARG A 378 -44.21 -57.42 19.24
N ASN A 379 -44.87 -56.30 18.99
CA ASN A 379 -44.25 -55.12 18.39
C ASN A 379 -43.23 -54.47 19.33
N ALA A 380 -43.49 -54.43 20.63
CA ALA A 380 -42.51 -53.95 21.62
C ALA A 380 -41.27 -54.85 21.70
N GLU A 381 -41.43 -56.17 21.55
CA GLU A 381 -40.30 -57.10 21.50
C GLU A 381 -39.49 -56.97 20.20
N LEU A 382 -40.16 -56.79 19.06
CA LEU A 382 -39.50 -56.51 17.78
C LEU A 382 -38.74 -55.18 17.82
N LEU A 383 -39.33 -54.13 18.41
CA LEU A 383 -38.69 -52.83 18.55
C LEU A 383 -37.41 -52.95 19.41
N LYS A 384 -37.47 -53.66 20.54
CA LYS A 384 -36.27 -53.94 21.37
C LYS A 384 -35.18 -54.69 20.61
N ARG A 385 -35.54 -55.64 19.73
CA ARG A 385 -34.56 -56.35 18.90
C ARG A 385 -33.94 -55.45 17.84
N VAL A 386 -34.73 -54.58 17.21
CA VAL A 386 -34.23 -53.58 16.26
C VAL A 386 -33.29 -52.60 16.95
N GLU A 387 -33.68 -52.04 18.10
CA GLU A 387 -32.85 -51.13 18.89
C GLU A 387 -31.53 -51.79 19.34
N ALA A 388 -31.56 -53.08 19.70
CA ALA A 388 -30.36 -53.82 20.05
C ALA A 388 -29.42 -54.03 18.86
N LEU A 389 -29.95 -54.40 17.69
CA LEU A 389 -29.17 -54.58 16.46
C LEU A 389 -28.60 -53.25 15.93
N GLU A 390 -29.37 -52.17 16.01
CA GLU A 390 -28.91 -50.82 15.67
C GLU A 390 -27.80 -50.36 16.63
N SER A 391 -27.95 -50.61 17.93
CA SER A 391 -26.93 -50.29 18.93
C SER A 391 -25.62 -51.06 18.68
N GLU A 392 -25.71 -52.34 18.34
CA GLU A 392 -24.55 -53.18 18.04
C GLU A 392 -23.85 -52.76 16.73
N SER A 393 -24.63 -52.48 15.68
CA SER A 393 -24.12 -51.95 14.40
C SER A 393 -23.44 -50.59 14.55
N LEU A 394 -24.06 -49.68 15.30
CA LEU A 394 -23.49 -48.36 15.62
C LEU A 394 -22.21 -48.48 16.46
N SER A 395 -22.16 -49.42 17.42
CA SER A 395 -20.96 -49.63 18.24
C SER A 395 -19.77 -50.14 17.41
N THR A 396 -20.03 -51.06 16.48
CA THR A 396 -19.01 -51.64 15.61
C THR A 396 -18.49 -50.60 14.62
N THR A 397 -19.39 -49.83 14.02
CA THR A 397 -19.05 -48.76 13.08
C THR A 397 -18.26 -47.64 13.79
N ARG A 398 -18.68 -47.23 15.00
CA ARG A 398 -17.94 -46.24 15.80
C ARG A 398 -16.55 -46.73 16.20
N SER A 399 -16.40 -48.01 16.55
CA SER A 399 -15.10 -48.60 16.88
C SER A 399 -14.16 -48.58 15.67
N SER A 400 -14.65 -49.00 14.49
CA SER A 400 -13.89 -48.95 13.24
C SER A 400 -13.47 -47.53 12.89
N ASN A 401 -14.39 -46.56 12.91
CA ASN A 401 -14.10 -45.16 12.60
C ASN A 401 -13.08 -44.56 13.59
N ASN A 402 -13.20 -44.88 14.88
CA ASN A 402 -12.23 -44.42 15.88
C ASN A 402 -10.83 -45.01 15.66
N SER A 403 -10.73 -46.27 15.21
CA SER A 403 -9.43 -46.86 14.88
C SER A 403 -8.78 -46.19 13.68
N GLN A 404 -9.57 -45.89 12.63
CA GLN A 404 -9.09 -45.19 11.44
C GLN A 404 -8.66 -43.75 11.77
N LEU A 405 -9.45 -43.02 12.55
CA LEU A 405 -9.10 -41.67 13.00
C LEU A 405 -7.83 -41.65 13.85
N ARG A 406 -7.57 -42.68 14.66
CA ARG A 406 -6.29 -42.78 15.41
C ARG A 406 -5.11 -42.93 14.47
N THR A 407 -5.20 -43.82 13.48
CA THR A 407 -4.11 -44.02 12.49
C THR A 407 -3.85 -42.77 11.66
N GLU A 408 -4.89 -42.03 11.28
CA GLU A 408 -4.76 -40.79 10.52
C GLU A 408 -4.15 -39.67 11.38
N ASN A 409 -4.54 -39.55 12.65
CA ASN A 409 -3.92 -38.60 13.58
C ASN A 409 -2.44 -38.90 13.83
N GLU A 410 -2.05 -40.17 13.94
CA GLU A 410 -0.64 -40.57 14.07
C GLU A 410 0.17 -40.17 12.82
N LEU A 411 -0.39 -40.39 11.62
CA LEU A 411 0.24 -40.00 10.36
C LEU A 411 0.40 -38.47 10.25
N LEU A 412 -0.67 -37.73 10.57
CA LEU A 412 -0.67 -36.26 10.54
C LEU A 412 0.31 -35.68 11.56
N ASN A 413 0.39 -36.25 12.76
CA ASN A 413 1.38 -35.84 13.75
C ASN A 413 2.81 -36.09 13.26
N GLY A 414 3.07 -37.23 12.60
CA GLY A 414 4.37 -37.50 11.99
C GLY A 414 4.71 -36.53 10.85
N GLN A 415 3.73 -36.11 10.04
CA GLN A 415 3.91 -35.08 9.02
C GLN A 415 4.18 -33.70 9.63
N LEU A 416 3.43 -33.32 10.67
CA LEU A 416 3.63 -32.05 11.38
C LEU A 416 5.03 -31.96 12.01
N GLU A 417 5.55 -33.05 12.58
CA GLU A 417 6.88 -33.05 13.17
C GLU A 417 7.97 -32.88 12.12
N ARG A 418 7.87 -33.55 10.97
CA ARG A 418 8.79 -33.32 9.83
C ARG A 418 8.77 -31.87 9.36
N VAL A 419 7.59 -31.27 9.22
CA VAL A 419 7.47 -29.86 8.82
C VAL A 419 8.08 -28.93 9.87
N ARG A 420 7.98 -29.25 11.16
CA ARG A 420 8.62 -28.48 12.23
C ARG A 420 10.14 -28.57 12.15
N GLU A 421 10.70 -29.76 11.93
CA GLU A 421 12.14 -29.99 11.77
C GLU A 421 12.69 -29.27 10.52
N GLU A 422 11.99 -29.34 9.39
CA GLU A 422 12.34 -28.62 8.16
C GLU A 422 12.31 -27.10 8.37
N ARG A 423 11.27 -26.59 9.02
CA ARG A 423 11.15 -25.16 9.37
C ARG A 423 12.31 -24.71 10.27
N ASP A 424 12.65 -25.50 11.28
CA ASP A 424 13.70 -25.15 12.23
C ASP A 424 15.08 -25.17 11.56
N THR A 425 15.33 -26.14 10.66
CA THR A 425 16.51 -26.18 9.81
C THR A 425 16.61 -24.95 8.90
N ALA A 426 15.52 -24.59 8.21
CA ALA A 426 15.48 -23.41 7.35
C ALA A 426 15.69 -22.11 8.14
N LYS A 427 15.14 -22.03 9.37
CA LYS A 427 15.32 -20.89 10.26
C LYS A 427 16.78 -20.72 10.67
N ASP A 428 17.48 -21.81 10.96
CA ASP A 428 18.90 -21.75 11.33
C ASP A 428 19.80 -21.41 10.13
N GLN A 429 19.47 -21.89 8.93
CA GLN A 429 20.13 -21.47 7.69
C GLN A 429 19.97 -19.97 7.44
N LEU A 430 18.74 -19.43 7.57
CA LEU A 430 18.48 -18.00 7.42
C LEU A 430 19.22 -17.14 8.45
N ARG A 431 19.38 -17.63 9.69
CA ARG A 431 20.16 -16.94 10.72
C ARG A 431 21.63 -16.89 10.36
N GLU A 432 22.19 -17.97 9.83
CA GLU A 432 23.58 -18.00 9.40
C GLU A 432 23.82 -17.12 8.18
N GLU A 433 22.92 -17.12 7.20
CA GLU A 433 22.97 -16.18 6.07
C GLU A 433 22.91 -14.72 6.53
N ALA A 434 22.03 -14.40 7.49
CA ALA A 434 21.94 -13.07 8.06
C ALA A 434 23.23 -12.67 8.80
N ARG A 435 23.87 -13.59 9.52
CA ARG A 435 25.17 -13.39 10.18
C ARG A 435 26.26 -13.05 9.16
N ILE A 436 26.38 -13.85 8.10
CA ILE A 436 27.36 -13.63 7.02
C ILE A 436 27.12 -12.29 6.33
N ARG A 437 25.87 -11.93 6.02
CA ARG A 437 25.55 -10.63 5.42
C ARG A 437 25.92 -9.46 6.33
N LEU A 438 25.68 -9.56 7.64
CA LEU A 438 26.03 -8.53 8.60
C LEU A 438 27.56 -8.34 8.72
N GLU A 439 28.31 -9.43 8.68
CA GLU A 439 29.77 -9.41 8.68
C GLU A 439 30.30 -8.71 7.42
N ASN A 440 29.77 -9.05 6.24
CA ASN A 440 30.13 -8.40 4.98
C ASN A 440 29.79 -6.90 4.97
N LEU A 441 28.63 -6.50 5.51
CA LEU A 441 28.23 -5.10 5.60
C LEU A 441 29.14 -4.31 6.56
N THR A 442 29.55 -4.92 7.68
CA THR A 442 30.51 -4.33 8.61
C THR A 442 31.86 -4.10 7.91
N GLN A 443 32.35 -5.10 7.17
CA GLN A 443 33.60 -4.96 6.42
C GLN A 443 33.52 -3.87 5.34
N ALA A 444 32.41 -3.78 4.62
CA ALA A 444 32.18 -2.74 3.61
C ALA A 444 32.14 -1.33 4.26
N ARG A 445 31.51 -1.21 5.44
CA ARG A 445 31.50 0.04 6.20
C ARG A 445 32.90 0.47 6.62
N ASP A 446 33.73 -0.46 7.10
CA ASP A 446 35.11 -0.15 7.51
C ASP A 446 35.97 0.27 6.31
N GLN A 447 35.77 -0.35 5.14
CA GLN A 447 36.43 0.07 3.91
C GLN A 447 36.00 1.48 3.46
N LEU A 448 34.71 1.79 3.55
CA LEU A 448 34.20 3.13 3.25
C LEU A 448 34.75 4.18 4.21
N SER A 449 34.87 3.87 5.51
CA SER A 449 35.49 4.77 6.48
C SER A 449 36.95 5.08 6.11
N LYS A 450 37.73 4.06 5.77
CA LYS A 450 39.13 4.24 5.34
C LYS A 450 39.25 5.07 4.07
N ALA A 451 38.37 4.85 3.10
CA ALA A 451 38.34 5.64 1.88
C ALA A 451 37.98 7.10 2.16
N HIS A 452 37.10 7.36 3.12
CA HIS A 452 36.76 8.72 3.53
C HIS A 452 37.95 9.44 4.18
N ASP A 453 38.66 8.77 5.10
CA ASP A 453 39.87 9.31 5.72
C ASP A 453 40.96 9.63 4.68
N GLU A 454 41.09 8.80 3.63
CA GLU A 454 42.03 9.03 2.52
C GLU A 454 41.62 10.23 1.66
N ILE A 455 40.32 10.41 1.39
CA ILE A 455 39.80 11.58 0.68
C ILE A 455 40.13 12.87 1.46
N ASP A 456 39.86 12.89 2.77
CA ASP A 456 40.13 14.06 3.62
C ASP A 456 41.63 14.41 3.63
N SER A 457 42.50 13.39 3.67
CA SER A 457 43.95 13.59 3.57
C SER A 457 44.37 14.21 2.24
N LEU A 458 43.81 13.72 1.12
CA LEU A 458 44.09 14.23 -0.21
C LEU A 458 43.56 15.66 -0.40
N GLU A 459 42.39 15.98 0.14
CA GLU A 459 41.84 17.34 0.10
C GLU A 459 42.71 18.34 0.86
N SER A 460 43.23 17.94 2.04
CA SER A 460 44.19 18.75 2.79
C SER A 460 45.49 18.98 2.01
N ALA A 461 46.06 17.92 1.42
CA ALA A 461 47.27 18.01 0.60
C ALA A 461 47.08 18.91 -0.63
N LYS A 462 45.92 18.82 -1.28
CA LYS A 462 45.54 19.69 -2.40
C LYS A 462 45.45 21.14 -1.96
N GLY A 463 44.83 21.41 -0.80
CA GLY A 463 44.75 22.76 -0.21
C GLY A 463 46.14 23.37 0.00
N ASN A 464 47.06 22.61 0.60
CA ASN A 464 48.44 23.05 0.82
C ASN A 464 49.18 23.35 -0.50
N SER A 465 49.06 22.45 -1.47
CA SER A 465 49.68 22.63 -2.80
C SER A 465 49.14 23.86 -3.52
N GLN A 466 47.85 24.18 -3.36
CA GLN A 466 47.23 25.35 -3.96
C GLN A 466 47.73 26.66 -3.33
N VAL A 467 47.95 26.67 -2.01
CA VAL A 467 48.57 27.82 -1.32
C VAL A 467 50.01 28.03 -1.79
N GLU A 468 50.79 26.96 -1.93
CA GLU A 468 52.17 27.04 -2.42
C GLU A 468 52.24 27.55 -3.87
N LEU A 469 51.36 27.05 -4.76
CA LEU A 469 51.27 27.54 -6.14
C LEU A 469 50.92 29.03 -6.20
N GLU A 470 50.02 29.51 -5.33
CA GLU A 470 49.65 30.92 -5.30
C GLU A 470 50.81 31.79 -4.79
N SER A 471 51.57 31.30 -3.79
CA SER A 471 52.80 31.95 -3.33
C SER A 471 53.82 32.07 -4.47
N LEU A 472 54.09 30.98 -5.20
CA LEU A 472 55.01 30.98 -6.33
C LEU A 472 54.57 31.90 -7.47
N ARG A 473 53.26 31.98 -7.75
CA ARG A 473 52.70 32.93 -8.73
C ARG A 473 52.98 34.37 -8.32
N ASN A 474 52.76 34.72 -7.07
CA ASN A 474 53.01 36.06 -6.56
C ASN A 474 54.50 36.44 -6.67
N THR A 475 55.40 35.52 -6.29
CA THR A 475 56.85 35.73 -6.46
C THR A 475 57.24 35.90 -7.93
N ASN A 476 56.64 35.13 -8.85
CA ASN A 476 56.92 35.25 -10.28
C ASN A 476 56.45 36.61 -10.85
N VAL A 477 55.29 37.10 -10.40
CA VAL A 477 54.80 38.45 -10.76
C VAL A 477 55.79 39.53 -10.29
N GLU A 478 56.30 39.42 -9.08
CA GLU A 478 57.28 40.35 -8.51
C GLU A 478 58.60 40.33 -9.29
N LEU A 479 59.16 39.14 -9.54
CA LEU A 479 60.37 38.99 -10.36
C LEU A 479 60.19 39.51 -11.78
N THR A 480 59.02 39.29 -12.38
CA THR A 480 58.71 39.81 -13.73
C THR A 480 58.72 41.34 -13.74
N LYS A 481 58.21 41.97 -12.68
CA LYS A 481 58.25 43.42 -12.50
C LYS A 481 59.68 43.93 -12.35
N GLU A 482 60.48 43.32 -11.46
CA GLU A 482 61.89 43.69 -11.28
C GLU A 482 62.69 43.57 -12.59
N LEU A 483 62.47 42.51 -13.35
CA LEU A 483 63.13 42.29 -14.64
C LEU A 483 62.73 43.37 -15.66
N SER A 484 61.46 43.80 -15.66
CA SER A 484 61.00 44.93 -16.46
C SER A 484 61.69 46.25 -16.07
N ASP A 485 61.82 46.52 -14.78
CA ASP A 485 62.47 47.74 -14.27
C ASP A 485 63.97 47.77 -14.64
N VAL A 486 64.67 46.64 -14.48
CA VAL A 486 66.07 46.48 -14.91
C VAL A 486 66.22 46.67 -16.41
N LYS A 487 65.32 46.09 -17.22
CA LYS A 487 65.34 46.25 -18.68
C LYS A 487 65.16 47.71 -19.08
N GLN A 488 64.25 48.44 -18.43
CA GLN A 488 64.06 49.87 -18.66
C GLN A 488 65.30 50.68 -18.25
N GLY A 489 65.92 50.35 -17.10
CA GLY A 489 67.17 50.95 -16.66
C GLY A 489 68.31 50.74 -17.67
N CYS A 490 68.45 49.53 -18.21
CA CYS A 490 69.47 49.21 -19.21
C CYS A 490 69.24 49.97 -20.53
N ASN A 491 67.99 50.07 -20.99
CA ASN A 491 67.64 50.87 -22.18
C ASN A 491 68.00 52.35 -22.00
N ASN A 492 67.74 52.91 -20.81
CA ASN A 492 68.10 54.30 -20.50
C ASN A 492 69.63 54.48 -20.46
N ALA A 493 70.37 53.56 -19.84
CA ALA A 493 71.82 53.60 -19.81
C ALA A 493 72.43 53.51 -21.22
N GLN A 494 71.88 52.63 -22.07
CA GLN A 494 72.28 52.52 -23.46
C GLN A 494 72.04 53.82 -24.23
N LYS A 495 70.87 54.46 -24.04
CA LYS A 495 70.57 55.76 -24.64
C LYS A 495 71.58 56.83 -24.22
N ASN A 496 71.86 56.94 -22.92
CA ASN A 496 72.84 57.90 -22.39
C ASN A 496 74.25 57.65 -22.95
N LEU A 497 74.65 56.39 -23.12
CA LEU A 497 75.95 56.04 -23.72
C LEU A 497 76.04 56.48 -25.19
N ILE A 498 74.96 56.29 -25.96
CA ILE A 498 74.87 56.75 -27.36
C ILE A 498 75.02 58.28 -27.41
N GLU A 499 74.27 59.01 -26.57
CA GLU A 499 74.34 60.48 -26.49
C GLU A 499 75.74 60.96 -26.10
N ALA A 500 76.37 60.34 -25.10
CA ALA A 500 77.74 60.66 -24.69
C ALA A 500 78.76 60.40 -25.81
N THR A 501 78.61 59.29 -26.54
CA THR A 501 79.49 58.94 -27.67
C THR A 501 79.35 59.94 -28.82
N GLN A 502 78.13 60.41 -29.08
CA GLN A 502 77.87 61.49 -30.04
C GLN A 502 78.55 62.79 -29.61
N GLY A 503 78.39 63.21 -28.35
CA GLY A 503 79.06 64.40 -27.82
C GLY A 503 80.59 64.31 -27.84
N TRP A 504 81.16 63.12 -27.60
CA TRP A 504 82.61 62.89 -27.73
C TRP A 504 83.07 63.01 -29.19
N SER A 505 82.26 62.55 -30.14
CA SER A 505 82.56 62.67 -31.57
C SER A 505 82.55 64.13 -32.02
N GLU A 506 81.59 64.93 -31.53
CA GLU A 506 81.53 66.37 -31.78
C GLU A 506 82.74 67.11 -31.20
N THR A 507 83.08 66.86 -29.93
CA THR A 507 84.26 67.47 -29.30
C THR A 507 85.58 67.07 -29.96
N LEU A 508 85.72 65.82 -30.42
CA LEU A 508 86.86 65.38 -31.23
C LEU A 508 86.94 66.13 -32.56
N LYS A 509 85.79 66.37 -33.21
CA LYS A 509 85.72 67.17 -34.43
C LYS A 509 86.16 68.61 -34.15
N ASP A 510 85.64 69.25 -33.11
CA ASP A 510 86.02 70.61 -32.71
C ASP A 510 87.52 70.72 -32.40
N LEU A 511 88.09 69.74 -31.68
CA LEU A 511 89.53 69.66 -31.42
C LEU A 511 90.34 69.52 -32.71
N SER A 512 89.88 68.71 -33.66
CA SER A 512 90.55 68.56 -34.96
C SER A 512 90.55 69.87 -35.75
N GLU A 513 89.43 70.61 -35.73
CA GLU A 513 89.29 71.92 -36.37
C GLU A 513 90.17 72.97 -35.68
N ALA A 514 90.19 73.00 -34.34
CA ALA A 514 91.06 73.87 -33.56
C ALA A 514 92.55 73.58 -33.85
N ARG A 515 92.94 72.30 -33.95
CA ARG A 515 94.30 71.89 -34.29
C ARG A 515 94.68 72.33 -35.71
N GLN A 516 93.77 72.22 -36.68
CA GLN A 516 93.99 72.75 -38.03
C GLN A 516 94.18 74.28 -38.03
N LYS A 517 93.38 75.01 -37.24
CA LYS A 517 93.52 76.46 -37.06
C LYS A 517 94.88 76.83 -36.45
N ILE A 518 95.33 76.16 -35.40
CA ILE A 518 96.65 76.38 -34.79
C ILE A 518 97.77 76.14 -35.82
N ALA A 519 97.73 75.02 -36.55
CA ALA A 519 98.71 74.70 -37.59
C ALA A 519 98.69 75.69 -38.78
N SER A 520 97.59 76.42 -38.99
CA SER A 520 97.52 77.51 -39.98
C SER A 520 98.16 78.80 -39.46
N LEU A 521 98.05 79.08 -38.15
CA LEU A 521 98.66 80.23 -37.50
C LEU A 521 100.19 80.08 -37.37
N GLU A 522 100.68 78.89 -37.04
CA GLU A 522 102.12 78.58 -36.97
C GLU A 522 102.82 78.72 -38.35
N ARG A 523 102.13 78.35 -39.43
CA ARG A 523 102.59 78.60 -40.81
C ARG A 523 102.60 80.08 -41.20
N GLY A 524 101.77 80.90 -40.54
CA GLY A 524 101.78 82.35 -40.69
C GLY A 524 102.96 83.03 -39.96
N GLN A 525 103.39 82.48 -38.84
CA GLN A 525 104.53 83.02 -38.06
C GLN A 525 105.90 82.69 -38.64
N SER A 526 106.05 81.61 -39.43
CA SER A 526 107.31 81.28 -40.12
C SER A 526 107.60 82.12 -41.37
N ARG A 527 106.84 83.20 -41.61
CA ARG A 527 106.99 84.16 -42.72
C ARG A 527 107.33 85.59 -42.27
N ILE A 528 107.69 85.77 -41.00
CA ILE A 528 108.33 86.97 -40.46
C ILE A 528 109.74 86.57 -40.06
#